data_AF-E1WXI8-F1
#
_entry.id   AF-E1WXI8-F1
#
_cell.length_a   1.000
_cell.length_b   1.000
_cell.length_c   1.000
_cell.angle_alpha   90.00
_cell.angle_beta   90.00
_cell.angle_gamma   90.00
#
_symmetry.space_group_name_H-M   'P 1'
#
loop_
_entity.id
_entity.type
_entity.pdbx_description
1 polymer ?
#
loop_
_entity_poly.entity_id
_entity_poly.type
_entity_poly.pdbx_seq_one_letter_code
_entity_poly.pdbx_strand_id
1 'polypeptide(L)'
;MATQAWKIERDLLLSNRIKNYSNHFVSLGYYDLVYVEVDEEDNPLINSDGRSFSAFTSKELAWRSKTNQELEDIISNKIPLATKSINLKSFMIGDLAFSLSSNTDIRFIKINPILFTEQEKTLLLHEEVLIIPIKDELTSKHILTSADESMALLAIKPNDEKRMGMELVFYCLTTKNLPDDLEEKERVLNERIAELSFYSSRVPIKKGSSSILCVIVNLENSMEETAFIRNYKTMDKHSDVIFVTSDLKIKTGDLEVIPYNGESIDTVFMPIINWQNNHRSPMQSTMN
;
A
#
# COMPACT_ATOMS: atom_id res chain seq x y z
N MET A 1 -20.82 9.96 6.66
CA MET A 1 -19.51 9.82 5.99
C MET A 1 -19.33 8.35 5.67
N ALA A 2 -19.11 7.99 4.40
CA ALA A 2 -18.77 6.61 4.05
C ALA A 2 -17.44 6.23 4.73
N THR A 3 -17.40 5.12 5.46
CA THR A 3 -16.17 4.65 6.11
C THR A 3 -15.14 4.34 5.03
N GLN A 4 -14.00 5.04 5.07
CA GLN A 4 -12.90 4.84 4.12
C GLN A 4 -12.38 3.40 4.19
N ALA A 5 -12.08 2.80 3.03
CA ALA A 5 -11.73 1.39 2.93
C ALA A 5 -10.52 1.00 3.81
N TRP A 6 -9.51 1.87 3.89
CA TRP A 6 -8.34 1.64 4.74
C TRP A 6 -8.66 1.53 6.23
N LYS A 7 -9.64 2.30 6.74
CA LYS A 7 -10.06 2.21 8.16
C LYS A 7 -10.64 0.84 8.45
N ILE A 8 -11.47 0.33 7.53
CA ILE A 8 -12.06 -1.00 7.63
C ILE A 8 -10.94 -2.06 7.65
N GLU A 9 -10.01 -2.01 6.69
CA GLU A 9 -8.93 -3.01 6.63
C GLU A 9 -7.98 -2.93 7.82
N ARG A 10 -7.66 -1.72 8.31
CA ARG A 10 -6.89 -1.53 9.53
C ARG A 10 -7.58 -2.16 10.74
N ASP A 11 -8.89 -1.99 10.87
CA ASP A 11 -9.66 -2.52 11.99
C ASP A 11 -9.90 -4.04 11.88
N LEU A 12 -9.60 -4.66 10.73
CA LEU A 12 -9.63 -6.12 10.51
C LEU A 12 -8.29 -6.80 10.75
N LEU A 13 -7.20 -6.05 11.01
CA LEU A 13 -5.91 -6.61 11.37
C LEU A 13 -5.99 -7.34 12.72
N LEU A 14 -5.52 -8.58 12.75
CA LEU A 14 -5.50 -9.42 13.95
C LEU A 14 -4.70 -8.77 15.09
N SER A 15 -3.58 -8.13 14.78
CA SER A 15 -2.75 -7.40 15.76
C SER A 15 -3.46 -6.22 16.43
N ASN A 16 -4.43 -5.61 15.74
CA ASN A 16 -5.23 -4.51 16.30
C ASN A 16 -6.41 -5.03 17.14
N ARG A 17 -6.94 -6.21 16.82
CA ARG A 17 -8.10 -6.80 17.52
C ARG A 17 -7.72 -7.70 18.69
N ILE A 18 -6.60 -8.38 18.61
CA ILE A 18 -6.19 -9.41 19.57
C ILE A 18 -4.89 -8.98 20.22
N LYS A 19 -4.97 -8.66 21.52
CA LYS A 19 -3.81 -8.26 22.31
C LYS A 19 -2.78 -9.39 22.34
N ASN A 20 -1.52 -9.05 22.06
CA ASN A 20 -0.39 -10.00 21.99
C ASN A 20 -0.48 -11.05 20.87
N TYR A 21 -1.30 -10.83 19.84
CA TYR A 21 -1.25 -11.67 18.65
C TYR A 21 0.12 -11.55 17.97
N SER A 22 0.78 -12.68 17.78
CA SER A 22 2.04 -12.75 17.02
C SER A 22 1.73 -13.26 15.63
N ASN A 23 1.99 -12.44 14.62
CA ASN A 23 1.89 -12.85 13.22
C ASN A 23 2.81 -14.05 12.96
N HIS A 24 2.37 -14.95 12.08
CA HIS A 24 3.14 -16.15 11.73
C HIS A 24 4.24 -15.88 10.70
N PHE A 25 4.35 -14.67 10.16
CA PHE A 25 5.34 -14.34 9.13
C PHE A 25 5.95 -12.94 9.30
N VAL A 26 7.07 -12.75 8.59
CA VAL A 26 7.82 -11.49 8.46
C VAL A 26 7.34 -10.79 7.19
N SER A 27 7.01 -9.49 7.29
CA SER A 27 6.58 -8.59 6.18
C SER A 27 6.91 -9.09 4.77
N LEU A 28 5.87 -9.38 3.97
CA LEU A 28 6.00 -9.86 2.60
C LEU A 28 6.48 -8.72 1.67
N GLY A 29 7.58 -8.94 0.97
CA GLY A 29 8.07 -8.11 -0.12
C GLY A 29 7.65 -8.62 -1.49
N TYR A 30 7.87 -7.81 -2.53
CA TYR A 30 7.43 -8.07 -3.91
C TYR A 30 7.69 -9.50 -4.42
N TYR A 31 8.86 -10.05 -4.15
CA TYR A 31 9.31 -11.33 -4.71
C TYR A 31 8.87 -12.56 -3.89
N ASP A 32 8.20 -12.35 -2.76
CA ASP A 32 7.73 -13.46 -1.94
C ASP A 32 6.60 -14.22 -2.65
N LEU A 33 6.65 -15.54 -2.51
CA LEU A 33 5.65 -16.43 -3.07
C LEU A 33 4.50 -16.62 -2.08
N VAL A 34 3.28 -16.54 -2.61
CA VAL A 34 2.05 -16.82 -1.87
C VAL A 34 1.21 -17.82 -2.63
N TYR A 35 0.30 -18.48 -1.92
CA TYR A 35 -0.73 -19.33 -2.49
C TYR A 35 -2.05 -18.57 -2.50
N VAL A 36 -2.74 -18.59 -3.63
CA VAL A 36 -4.00 -17.89 -3.84
C VAL A 36 -5.03 -18.89 -4.33
N GLU A 37 -6.24 -18.76 -3.85
CA GLU A 37 -7.36 -19.56 -4.33
C GLU A 37 -7.79 -19.10 -5.71
N VAL A 38 -7.96 -20.04 -6.62
CA VAL A 38 -8.28 -19.77 -8.02
C VAL A 38 -9.49 -20.57 -8.49
N ASP A 39 -10.19 -20.03 -9.49
CA ASP A 39 -11.27 -20.71 -10.19
C ASP A 39 -10.75 -21.84 -11.12
N GLU A 40 -11.64 -22.41 -11.93
CA GLU A 40 -11.31 -23.47 -12.91
C GLU A 40 -10.42 -22.96 -14.07
N GLU A 41 -10.35 -21.66 -14.27
CA GLU A 41 -9.56 -20.98 -15.30
C GLU A 41 -8.24 -20.40 -14.75
N ASP A 42 -7.86 -20.77 -13.52
CA ASP A 42 -6.69 -20.26 -12.79
C ASP A 42 -6.74 -18.76 -12.42
N ASN A 43 -7.92 -18.12 -12.45
CA ASN A 43 -8.05 -16.72 -12.03
C ASN A 43 -8.22 -16.61 -10.50
N PRO A 44 -7.54 -15.66 -9.83
CA PRO A 44 -7.71 -15.41 -8.40
C PRO A 44 -9.16 -15.08 -8.02
N LEU A 45 -9.67 -15.75 -6.98
CA LEU A 45 -11.03 -15.53 -6.48
C LEU A 45 -11.12 -14.28 -5.60
N ILE A 46 -12.12 -13.46 -5.87
CA ILE A 46 -12.47 -12.31 -5.03
C ILE A 46 -13.28 -12.76 -3.81
N ASN A 47 -13.00 -12.16 -2.66
CA ASN A 47 -13.72 -12.40 -1.42
C ASN A 47 -15.14 -11.81 -1.48
N SER A 48 -15.98 -12.21 -0.53
CA SER A 48 -17.38 -11.76 -0.44
C SER A 48 -17.57 -10.26 -0.25
N ASP A 49 -16.53 -9.52 0.14
CA ASP A 49 -16.54 -8.06 0.22
C ASP A 49 -16.43 -7.36 -1.15
N GLY A 50 -16.23 -8.12 -2.24
CA GLY A 50 -16.19 -7.61 -3.61
C GLY A 50 -14.98 -6.73 -3.91
N ARG A 51 -13.97 -6.67 -3.02
CA ARG A 51 -12.80 -5.78 -3.17
C ARG A 51 -11.48 -6.41 -2.77
N SER A 52 -11.48 -7.49 -1.99
CA SER A 52 -10.28 -8.12 -1.48
C SER A 52 -10.08 -9.53 -2.03
N PHE A 53 -8.82 -9.97 -2.04
CA PHE A 53 -8.40 -11.32 -2.38
C PHE A 53 -7.73 -11.94 -1.17
N SER A 54 -7.70 -13.28 -1.11
CA SER A 54 -7.04 -14.01 -0.04
C SER A 54 -5.74 -14.63 -0.55
N ALA A 55 -4.64 -14.39 0.17
CA ALA A 55 -3.36 -15.01 -0.10
C ALA A 55 -2.80 -15.66 1.18
N PHE A 56 -2.11 -16.78 1.00
CA PHE A 56 -1.64 -17.63 2.07
C PHE A 56 -0.14 -17.88 1.95
N THR A 57 0.60 -17.77 3.05
CA THR A 57 2.04 -18.05 3.07
C THR A 57 2.33 -19.55 3.02
N SER A 58 1.36 -20.39 3.38
CA SER A 58 1.41 -21.84 3.21
C SER A 58 0.04 -22.39 2.82
N LYS A 59 0.00 -23.54 2.14
CA LYS A 59 -1.26 -24.12 1.62
C LYS A 59 -2.22 -24.51 2.74
N GLU A 60 -1.68 -24.92 3.89
CA GLU A 60 -2.44 -25.37 5.05
C GLU A 60 -3.25 -24.23 5.67
N LEU A 61 -2.76 -22.99 5.55
CA LEU A 61 -3.42 -21.80 6.10
C LEU A 61 -4.70 -21.43 5.35
N ALA A 62 -4.87 -21.89 4.11
CA ALA A 62 -6.05 -21.62 3.30
C ALA A 62 -7.35 -22.06 4.00
N TRP A 63 -7.29 -23.13 4.79
CA TRP A 63 -8.45 -23.66 5.51
C TRP A 63 -9.02 -22.68 6.55
N ARG A 64 -8.19 -21.79 7.12
CA ARG A 64 -8.60 -20.79 8.12
C ARG A 64 -9.64 -19.81 7.57
N SER A 65 -9.65 -19.61 6.25
CA SER A 65 -10.61 -18.75 5.56
C SER A 65 -11.94 -19.44 5.24
N LYS A 66 -12.04 -20.76 5.42
CA LYS A 66 -13.20 -21.59 5.04
C LYS A 66 -14.03 -22.06 6.21
N THR A 67 -13.44 -22.15 7.40
CA THR A 67 -14.12 -22.57 8.61
C THR A 67 -14.19 -21.41 9.57
N ASN A 68 -15.41 -21.13 10.04
CA ASN A 68 -15.63 -20.11 11.05
C ASN A 68 -14.88 -20.47 12.34
N GLN A 69 -14.02 -19.58 12.80
CA GLN A 69 -13.25 -19.74 14.03
C GLN A 69 -13.87 -18.90 15.15
N GLU A 70 -13.76 -19.41 16.37
CA GLU A 70 -14.06 -18.63 17.57
C GLU A 70 -12.83 -17.85 18.04
N LEU A 71 -13.05 -16.77 18.79
CA LEU A 71 -11.96 -15.89 19.25
C LEU A 71 -10.95 -16.67 20.12
N GLU A 72 -11.44 -17.60 20.94
CA GLU A 72 -10.64 -18.43 21.84
C GLU A 72 -9.70 -19.36 21.07
N ASP A 73 -10.14 -19.89 19.92
CA ASP A 73 -9.33 -20.75 19.05
C ASP A 73 -8.22 -19.97 18.35
N ILE A 74 -8.54 -18.73 17.92
CA ILE A 74 -7.56 -17.83 17.30
C ILE A 74 -6.48 -17.45 18.32
N ILE A 75 -6.88 -17.08 19.55
CA ILE A 75 -5.95 -16.71 20.63
C ILE A 75 -5.07 -17.89 21.03
N SER A 76 -5.66 -19.08 21.15
CA SER A 76 -4.92 -20.28 21.56
C SER A 76 -4.11 -20.93 20.43
N ASN A 77 -4.19 -20.37 19.21
CA ASN A 77 -3.58 -20.89 17.99
C ASN A 77 -3.96 -22.36 17.70
N LYS A 78 -5.16 -22.78 18.12
CA LYS A 78 -5.67 -24.14 17.94
C LYS A 78 -6.58 -24.27 16.73
N ILE A 79 -6.22 -23.59 15.63
CA ILE A 79 -7.03 -23.62 14.42
C ILE A 79 -6.83 -24.95 13.70
N PRO A 80 -7.88 -25.75 13.48
CA PRO A 80 -7.75 -27.04 12.79
C PRO A 80 -7.20 -26.84 11.39
N LEU A 81 -6.05 -27.43 11.08
CA LEU A 81 -5.53 -27.51 9.72
C LEU A 81 -6.10 -28.78 9.09
N ALA A 82 -7.10 -28.64 8.22
CA ALA A 82 -7.64 -29.76 7.47
C ALA A 82 -6.94 -29.91 6.13
N THR A 83 -6.74 -31.15 5.68
CA THR A 83 -6.10 -31.51 4.39
C THR A 83 -7.06 -31.55 3.21
N LYS A 84 -8.27 -30.98 3.32
CA LYS A 84 -9.18 -30.90 2.17
C LYS A 84 -8.53 -30.07 1.06
N SER A 85 -8.60 -30.57 -0.18
CA SER A 85 -8.00 -29.91 -1.34
C SER A 85 -8.70 -28.59 -1.64
N ILE A 86 -8.04 -27.48 -1.33
CA ILE A 86 -8.39 -26.16 -1.86
C ILE A 86 -7.59 -25.97 -3.15
N ASN A 87 -8.24 -25.48 -4.20
CA ASN A 87 -7.56 -25.19 -5.46
C ASN A 87 -6.69 -23.95 -5.29
N LEU A 88 -5.38 -24.16 -5.10
CA LEU A 88 -4.43 -23.11 -4.80
C LEU A 88 -3.35 -23.07 -5.87
N LYS A 89 -3.10 -21.88 -6.41
CA LYS A 89 -2.00 -21.59 -7.32
C LYS A 89 -0.99 -20.66 -6.66
N SER A 90 0.29 -20.86 -6.97
CA SER A 90 1.36 -20.02 -6.42
C SER A 90 1.58 -18.80 -7.30
N PHE A 91 1.74 -17.64 -6.68
CA PHE A 91 2.03 -16.38 -7.34
C PHE A 91 3.14 -15.64 -6.63
N MET A 92 3.92 -14.87 -7.38
CA MET A 92 4.75 -13.81 -6.82
C MET A 92 3.85 -12.65 -6.39
N ILE A 93 3.96 -12.19 -5.14
CA ILE A 93 2.98 -11.27 -4.56
C ILE A 93 2.93 -9.91 -5.27
N GLY A 94 4.07 -9.40 -5.75
CA GLY A 94 4.14 -8.18 -6.54
C GLY A 94 3.39 -8.30 -7.86
N ASP A 95 3.74 -9.31 -8.66
CA ASP A 95 3.08 -9.59 -9.95
C ASP A 95 1.56 -9.78 -9.76
N LEU A 96 1.16 -10.51 -8.71
CA LEU A 96 -0.23 -10.70 -8.37
C LEU A 96 -0.91 -9.36 -8.10
N ALA A 97 -0.37 -8.52 -7.21
CA ALA A 97 -0.98 -7.25 -6.84
C ALA A 97 -1.22 -6.37 -8.07
N PHE A 98 -0.23 -6.21 -8.95
CA PHE A 98 -0.36 -5.39 -10.16
C PHE A 98 -1.25 -6.03 -11.24
N SER A 99 -1.36 -7.36 -11.29
CA SER A 99 -2.29 -8.05 -12.20
C SER A 99 -3.76 -7.88 -11.79
N LEU A 100 -4.02 -7.67 -10.50
CA LEU A 100 -5.36 -7.53 -9.92
C LEU A 100 -5.86 -6.09 -9.86
N SER A 101 -5.03 -5.12 -10.29
CA SER A 101 -5.37 -3.70 -10.33
C SER A 101 -6.63 -3.44 -11.15
N SER A 102 -7.49 -2.57 -10.62
CA SER A 102 -8.66 -2.05 -11.33
C SER A 102 -8.42 -0.61 -11.78
N ASN A 103 -9.27 -0.10 -12.67
CA ASN A 103 -9.25 1.29 -13.13
C ASN A 103 -10.09 2.23 -12.24
N THR A 104 -10.96 1.69 -11.37
CA THR A 104 -11.89 2.51 -10.57
C THR A 104 -11.47 2.62 -9.12
N ASP A 105 -11.08 1.50 -8.49
CA ASP A 105 -10.98 1.39 -7.05
C ASP A 105 -9.71 0.67 -6.58
N ILE A 106 -9.24 1.08 -5.40
CA ILE A 106 -8.20 0.39 -4.66
C ILE A 106 -8.74 -0.97 -4.20
N ARG A 107 -7.92 -2.01 -4.37
CA ARG A 107 -8.21 -3.37 -3.92
C ARG A 107 -7.20 -3.83 -2.89
N PHE A 108 -7.45 -4.99 -2.28
CA PHE A 108 -6.66 -5.47 -1.16
C PHE A 108 -6.31 -6.95 -1.31
N ILE A 109 -5.13 -7.35 -0.81
CA ILE A 109 -4.80 -8.76 -0.60
C ILE A 109 -4.68 -8.97 0.91
N LYS A 110 -5.60 -9.77 1.46
CA LYS A 110 -5.59 -10.18 2.87
C LYS A 110 -4.64 -11.36 3.01
N ILE A 111 -3.62 -11.22 3.85
CA ILE A 111 -2.62 -12.25 4.08
C ILE A 111 -3.05 -13.13 5.26
N ASN A 112 -3.05 -14.43 5.02
CA ASN A 112 -3.46 -15.47 5.97
C ASN A 112 -4.80 -15.18 6.67
N PRO A 113 -5.88 -14.86 5.91
CA PRO A 113 -7.13 -14.45 6.53
C PRO A 113 -7.79 -15.59 7.31
N ILE A 114 -8.46 -15.22 8.38
CA ILE A 114 -9.23 -16.09 9.27
C ILE A 114 -10.70 -15.67 9.21
N LEU A 115 -11.57 -16.64 8.92
CA LEU A 115 -13.01 -16.43 8.95
C LEU A 115 -13.47 -16.40 10.41
N PHE A 116 -14.05 -15.28 10.81
CA PHE A 116 -14.48 -15.02 12.19
C PHE A 116 -15.91 -14.49 12.18
N THR A 117 -16.77 -14.98 13.07
CA THR A 117 -18.14 -14.47 13.20
C THR A 117 -18.30 -13.71 14.51
N GLU A 118 -18.70 -12.46 14.40
CA GLU A 118 -18.98 -11.56 15.51
C GLU A 118 -20.38 -10.99 15.34
N GLN A 119 -21.24 -11.15 16.35
CA GLN A 119 -22.59 -10.55 16.34
C GLN A 119 -23.38 -10.84 15.04
N GLU A 120 -23.39 -12.11 14.62
CA GLU A 120 -24.05 -12.59 13.38
C GLU A 120 -23.45 -12.05 12.06
N LYS A 121 -22.31 -11.34 12.11
CA LYS A 121 -21.57 -10.91 10.92
C LYS A 121 -20.32 -11.73 10.76
N THR A 122 -20.16 -12.29 9.57
CA THR A 122 -18.93 -12.97 9.16
C THR A 122 -17.92 -11.95 8.64
N LEU A 123 -16.73 -11.95 9.25
CA LEU A 123 -15.60 -11.09 8.96
C LEU A 123 -14.41 -11.95 8.54
N LEU A 124 -13.55 -11.40 7.67
CA LEU A 124 -12.24 -11.97 7.36
C LEU A 124 -11.19 -11.11 8.05
N LEU A 125 -10.78 -11.54 9.25
CA LEU A 125 -9.63 -10.97 9.94
C LEU A 125 -8.35 -11.40 9.22
N HIS A 126 -7.30 -10.61 9.27
CA HIS A 126 -6.06 -10.93 8.55
C HIS A 126 -4.81 -10.54 9.34
N GLU A 127 -3.72 -11.26 9.08
CA GLU A 127 -2.44 -11.01 9.74
C GLU A 127 -1.74 -9.77 9.17
N GLU A 128 -1.93 -9.51 7.88
CA GLU A 128 -1.50 -8.31 7.17
C GLU A 128 -2.41 -8.06 5.96
N VAL A 129 -2.37 -6.84 5.43
CA VAL A 129 -3.02 -6.49 4.17
C VAL A 129 -2.03 -5.80 3.24
N LEU A 130 -2.06 -6.19 1.97
CA LEU A 130 -1.36 -5.50 0.90
C LEU A 130 -2.34 -4.68 0.07
N ILE A 131 -1.88 -3.53 -0.40
CA ILE A 131 -2.66 -2.59 -1.19
C ILE A 131 -2.41 -2.84 -2.67
N ILE A 132 -3.50 -3.02 -3.42
CA ILE A 132 -3.50 -3.06 -4.88
C ILE A 132 -3.87 -1.66 -5.37
N PRO A 133 -2.94 -0.92 -6.01
CA PRO A 133 -3.22 0.41 -6.52
C PRO A 133 -4.18 0.36 -7.71
N ILE A 134 -4.86 1.49 -7.94
CA ILE A 134 -5.63 1.73 -9.17
C ILE A 134 -4.64 1.85 -10.33
N LYS A 135 -4.94 1.24 -11.46
CA LYS A 135 -4.21 1.43 -12.70
C LYS A 135 -5.01 2.38 -13.59
N ASP A 136 -4.55 3.62 -13.66
CA ASP A 136 -5.20 4.65 -14.47
C ASP A 136 -5.08 4.31 -15.97
N GLU A 137 -6.20 4.31 -16.68
CA GLU A 137 -6.22 3.92 -18.11
C GLU A 137 -5.53 4.96 -19.00
N LEU A 138 -5.65 6.25 -18.66
CA LEU A 138 -5.13 7.35 -19.46
C LEU A 138 -3.61 7.41 -19.41
N THR A 139 -3.04 7.33 -18.21
CA THR A 139 -1.60 7.50 -17.96
C THR A 139 -0.87 6.17 -17.79
N SER A 140 -1.58 5.06 -17.63
CA SER A 140 -1.05 3.73 -17.27
C SER A 140 -0.27 3.71 -15.95
N LYS A 141 -0.49 4.69 -15.07
CA LYS A 141 0.18 4.81 -13.77
C LYS A 141 -0.59 4.11 -12.67
N HIS A 142 0.13 3.75 -11.61
CA HIS A 142 -0.45 3.17 -10.40
C HIS A 142 -0.71 4.26 -9.37
N ILE A 143 -1.94 4.34 -8.85
CA ILE A 143 -2.40 5.44 -7.99
C ILE A 143 -3.12 4.88 -6.75
N LEU A 144 -2.92 5.53 -5.60
CA LEU A 144 -3.50 5.20 -4.29
C LEU A 144 -4.57 6.20 -3.83
N THR A 145 -5.07 7.00 -4.76
CA THR A 145 -6.15 7.96 -4.57
C THR A 145 -7.18 7.76 -5.65
N SER A 146 -8.42 8.23 -5.43
CA SER A 146 -9.51 8.00 -6.38
C SER A 146 -9.19 8.59 -7.76
N ALA A 147 -9.68 7.96 -8.83
CA ALA A 147 -9.44 8.43 -10.20
C ALA A 147 -9.90 9.89 -10.41
N ASP A 148 -11.02 10.28 -9.79
CA ASP A 148 -11.59 11.64 -9.85
C ASP A 148 -10.72 12.72 -9.18
N GLU A 149 -9.91 12.34 -8.19
CA GLU A 149 -8.93 13.20 -7.50
C GLU A 149 -7.59 13.24 -8.24
N SER A 150 -7.35 12.29 -9.16
CA SER A 150 -6.07 12.06 -9.84
C SER A 150 -6.05 12.57 -11.29
N MET A 151 -7.19 13.06 -11.81
CA MET A 151 -7.38 13.47 -13.22
C MET A 151 -6.39 14.52 -13.75
N ALA A 152 -5.73 15.24 -12.87
CA ALA A 152 -4.62 16.10 -13.23
C ALA A 152 -3.44 15.59 -12.44
N LEU A 153 -2.54 14.81 -13.07
CA LEU A 153 -1.09 14.85 -12.86
C LEU A 153 -0.39 13.73 -13.64
N LEU A 154 0.85 14.05 -14.06
CA LEU A 154 1.90 13.19 -14.64
C LEU A 154 2.04 13.18 -16.17
N ALA A 155 2.81 14.14 -16.67
CA ALA A 155 3.44 14.10 -17.99
C ALA A 155 4.73 13.23 -17.98
N ILE A 156 4.70 12.04 -17.37
CA ILE A 156 5.81 11.07 -17.49
C ILE A 156 5.38 10.02 -18.49
N LYS A 157 6.02 9.99 -19.67
CA LYS A 157 5.72 8.96 -20.66
C LYS A 157 6.03 7.57 -20.06
N PRO A 158 5.11 6.60 -20.11
CA PRO A 158 5.34 5.25 -19.57
C PRO A 158 6.60 4.55 -20.10
N ASN A 159 7.08 4.95 -21.28
CA ASN A 159 8.30 4.43 -21.89
C ASN A 159 9.58 4.85 -21.14
N ASP A 160 9.58 6.02 -20.50
CA ASP A 160 10.76 6.53 -19.79
C ASP A 160 10.95 5.82 -18.44
N GLU A 161 9.86 5.46 -17.75
CA GLU A 161 9.90 4.63 -16.52
C GLU A 161 10.39 3.20 -16.80
N LYS A 162 9.87 2.57 -17.87
CA LYS A 162 10.30 1.23 -18.28
C LYS A 162 11.78 1.17 -18.63
N ARG A 163 12.32 2.22 -19.26
CA ARG A 163 13.74 2.31 -19.66
C ARG A 163 14.69 2.34 -18.45
N MET A 164 14.24 2.91 -17.33
CA MET A 164 15.05 3.12 -16.13
C MET A 164 14.85 2.01 -15.07
N GLY A 165 13.93 1.07 -15.30
CA GLY A 165 13.63 0.00 -14.35
C GLY A 165 12.98 0.50 -13.05
N MET A 166 12.28 1.64 -13.12
CA MET A 166 11.66 2.28 -11.97
C MET A 166 10.16 1.98 -11.89
N GLU A 167 9.65 1.77 -10.68
CA GLU A 167 8.22 1.68 -10.40
C GLU A 167 7.79 2.84 -9.51
N LEU A 168 6.92 3.70 -10.04
CA LEU A 168 6.34 4.82 -9.30
C LEU A 168 4.88 4.52 -8.96
N VAL A 169 4.53 4.70 -7.70
CA VAL A 169 3.16 4.64 -7.21
C VAL A 169 2.80 6.03 -6.69
N PHE A 170 1.65 6.55 -7.09
CA PHE A 170 1.26 7.93 -6.80
C PHE A 170 0.20 8.01 -5.72
N TYR A 171 0.26 9.03 -4.89
CA TYR A 171 -0.80 9.43 -3.98
C TYR A 171 -1.06 10.93 -4.16
N CYS A 172 -2.29 11.33 -4.46
CA CYS A 172 -2.63 12.72 -4.77
C CYS A 172 -3.45 13.37 -3.65
N LEU A 173 -2.94 14.46 -3.08
CA LEU A 173 -3.68 15.31 -2.15
C LEU A 173 -4.02 16.64 -2.83
N THR A 174 -5.31 16.93 -2.98
CA THR A 174 -5.80 18.17 -3.61
C THR A 174 -6.77 18.90 -2.69
N THR A 175 -6.96 20.21 -2.93
CA THR A 175 -7.92 21.04 -2.20
C THR A 175 -9.40 20.75 -2.53
N LYS A 176 -9.68 19.96 -3.59
CA LYS A 176 -11.02 19.78 -4.17
C LYS A 176 -12.08 19.29 -3.16
N ASN A 177 -11.66 18.58 -2.10
CA ASN A 177 -12.52 17.97 -1.10
C ASN A 177 -12.17 18.40 0.34
N LEU A 178 -11.45 19.51 0.53
CA LEU A 178 -11.13 20.03 1.86
C LEU A 178 -12.24 21.00 2.34
N PRO A 179 -12.63 20.93 3.63
CA PRO A 179 -13.57 21.88 4.21
C PRO A 179 -12.92 23.26 4.36
N ASP A 180 -13.74 24.32 4.31
CA ASP A 180 -13.29 25.70 4.51
C ASP A 180 -12.97 26.00 6.00
N ASP A 181 -13.57 25.24 6.92
CA ASP A 181 -13.30 25.36 8.36
C ASP A 181 -11.91 24.81 8.71
N LEU A 182 -11.12 25.59 9.44
CA LEU A 182 -9.72 25.28 9.73
C LEU A 182 -9.56 24.05 10.63
N GLU A 183 -10.39 23.88 11.65
CA GLU A 183 -10.31 22.73 12.56
C GLU A 183 -10.72 21.44 11.83
N GLU A 184 -11.79 21.52 11.02
CA GLU A 184 -12.22 20.38 10.22
C GLU A 184 -11.19 20.03 9.12
N LYS A 185 -10.56 21.05 8.52
CA LYS A 185 -9.49 20.88 7.52
C LYS A 185 -8.29 20.18 8.13
N GLU A 186 -7.85 20.61 9.32
CA GLU A 186 -6.75 19.96 10.05
C GLU A 186 -7.09 18.51 10.37
N ARG A 187 -8.32 18.22 10.83
CA ARG A 187 -8.77 16.85 11.07
C ARG A 187 -8.71 15.99 9.80
N VAL A 188 -9.21 16.49 8.67
CA VAL A 188 -9.18 15.77 7.39
C VAL A 188 -7.75 15.52 6.91
N LEU A 189 -6.86 16.51 7.02
CA LEU A 189 -5.45 16.36 6.65
C LEU A 189 -4.74 15.31 7.52
N ASN A 190 -4.98 15.31 8.84
CA ASN A 190 -4.45 14.28 9.74
C ASN A 190 -4.98 12.88 9.39
N GLU A 191 -6.25 12.77 8.97
CA GLU A 191 -6.81 11.50 8.47
C GLU A 191 -6.13 11.04 7.18
N ARG A 192 -5.79 11.97 6.26
CA ARG A 192 -5.05 11.66 5.03
C ARG A 192 -3.60 11.25 5.29
N ILE A 193 -2.95 11.84 6.29
CA ILE A 193 -1.63 11.40 6.73
C ILE A 193 -1.70 9.96 7.25
N ALA A 194 -2.69 9.65 8.10
CA ALA A 194 -2.89 8.30 8.62
C ALA A 194 -3.19 7.28 7.51
N GLU A 195 -3.98 7.67 6.50
CA GLU A 195 -4.22 6.87 5.30
C GLU A 195 -2.92 6.62 4.52
N LEU A 196 -2.14 7.67 4.24
CA LEU A 196 -0.88 7.57 3.51
C LEU A 196 0.12 6.67 4.23
N SER A 197 0.30 6.83 5.55
CA SER A 197 1.17 5.98 6.37
C SER A 197 0.68 4.52 6.41
N PHE A 198 -0.62 4.29 6.33
CA PHE A 198 -1.16 2.94 6.22
C PHE A 198 -0.80 2.31 4.88
N TYR A 199 -0.96 3.04 3.76
CA TYR A 199 -0.68 2.52 2.43
C TYR A 199 0.81 2.40 2.09
N SER A 200 1.65 3.36 2.48
CA SER A 200 3.07 3.46 2.12
C SER A 200 3.87 2.17 2.39
N SER A 201 3.54 1.51 3.50
CA SER A 201 4.19 0.28 3.98
C SER A 201 3.63 -1.01 3.38
N ARG A 202 2.51 -0.93 2.65
CA ARG A 202 1.67 -2.08 2.27
C ARG A 202 1.49 -2.24 0.76
N VAL A 203 2.06 -1.36 -0.05
CA VAL A 203 2.16 -1.60 -1.48
C VAL A 203 3.38 -2.50 -1.73
N PRO A 204 3.22 -3.69 -2.36
CA PRO A 204 4.33 -4.56 -2.67
C PRO A 204 5.10 -3.99 -3.86
N ILE A 205 5.92 -2.97 -3.59
CA ILE A 205 6.76 -2.29 -4.58
C ILE A 205 8.04 -3.10 -4.80
N LYS A 206 8.47 -3.23 -6.06
CA LYS A 206 9.67 -4.01 -6.40
C LYS A 206 10.90 -3.44 -5.70
N LYS A 207 11.53 -4.23 -4.81
CA LYS A 207 12.80 -3.85 -4.17
C LYS A 207 13.91 -3.91 -5.22
N GLY A 208 14.24 -2.75 -5.78
CA GLY A 208 15.28 -2.52 -6.80
C GLY A 208 15.89 -1.12 -6.66
N SER A 209 16.68 -0.69 -7.64
CA SER A 209 17.46 0.55 -7.60
C SER A 209 16.63 1.84 -7.63
N SER A 210 15.31 1.80 -7.87
CA SER A 210 14.52 3.03 -8.02
C SER A 210 13.00 2.82 -7.99
N SER A 211 12.44 2.42 -6.85
CA SER A 211 10.98 2.31 -6.71
C SER A 211 10.48 3.17 -5.55
N ILE A 212 9.49 4.02 -5.79
CA ILE A 212 9.18 5.18 -4.93
C ILE A 212 7.69 5.43 -4.87
N LEU A 213 7.22 5.77 -3.67
CA LEU A 213 5.92 6.38 -3.48
C LEU A 213 6.03 7.89 -3.69
N CYS A 214 5.36 8.41 -4.72
CA CYS A 214 5.33 9.82 -5.03
C CYS A 214 4.03 10.45 -4.55
N VAL A 215 4.13 11.33 -3.56
CA VAL A 215 3.00 12.06 -3.00
C VAL A 215 2.92 13.42 -3.66
N ILE A 216 1.84 13.68 -4.39
CA ILE A 216 1.61 14.98 -5.00
C ILE A 216 0.75 15.80 -4.06
N VAL A 217 1.31 16.88 -3.56
CA VAL A 217 0.69 17.76 -2.57
C VAL A 217 0.34 19.06 -3.26
N ASN A 218 -0.95 19.27 -3.50
CA ASN A 218 -1.50 20.48 -4.07
C ASN A 218 -2.50 21.10 -3.09
N LEU A 219 -1.97 21.81 -2.10
CA LEU A 219 -2.72 22.54 -1.08
C LEU A 219 -2.73 24.04 -1.41
N GLU A 220 -3.48 24.85 -0.65
CA GLU A 220 -3.69 26.27 -0.97
C GLU A 220 -2.39 27.09 -0.99
N ASN A 221 -1.41 26.73 -0.16
CA ASN A 221 -0.16 27.45 -0.06
C ASN A 221 1.00 26.54 0.40
N SER A 222 2.22 26.98 0.12
CA SER A 222 3.44 26.24 0.41
C SER A 222 3.71 26.00 1.91
N MET A 223 3.12 26.81 2.80
CA MET A 223 3.23 26.63 4.24
C MET A 223 2.42 25.41 4.70
N GLU A 224 1.19 25.25 4.20
CA GLU A 224 0.36 24.08 4.45
C GLU A 224 0.99 22.79 3.91
N GLU A 225 1.54 22.83 2.69
CA GLU A 225 2.27 21.68 2.12
C GLU A 225 3.47 21.28 2.98
N THR A 226 4.22 22.27 3.47
CA THR A 226 5.37 22.04 4.34
C THR A 226 4.96 21.46 5.70
N ALA A 227 3.85 21.92 6.28
CA ALA A 227 3.30 21.37 7.51
C ALA A 227 2.84 19.92 7.32
N PHE A 228 2.17 19.61 6.21
CA PHE A 228 1.74 18.26 5.85
C PHE A 228 2.94 17.29 5.77
N ILE A 229 3.99 17.67 5.03
CA ILE A 229 5.20 16.83 4.87
C ILE A 229 5.88 16.56 6.21
N ARG A 230 5.99 17.59 7.08
CA ARG A 230 6.56 17.43 8.43
C ARG A 230 5.75 16.47 9.29
N ASN A 231 4.43 16.59 9.27
CA ASN A 231 3.54 15.75 10.05
C ASN A 231 3.53 14.30 9.54
N TYR A 232 3.72 14.08 8.24
CA TYR A 232 3.91 12.72 7.72
C TYR A 232 5.16 12.05 8.30
N LYS A 233 6.31 12.74 8.27
CA LYS A 233 7.58 12.20 8.78
C LYS A 233 7.53 11.80 10.26
N THR A 234 6.71 12.49 11.07
CA THR A 234 6.55 12.12 12.49
C THR A 234 5.76 10.83 12.67
N MET A 235 4.86 10.48 11.74
CA MET A 235 4.02 9.29 11.79
C MET A 235 4.63 8.08 11.08
N ASP A 236 5.46 8.29 10.06
CA ASP A 236 6.07 7.23 9.28
C ASP A 236 7.54 7.52 8.92
N LYS A 237 8.41 6.52 9.15
CA LYS A 237 9.85 6.56 8.84
C LYS A 237 10.19 5.85 7.54
N HIS A 238 9.22 5.31 6.80
CA HIS A 238 9.48 4.62 5.54
C HIS A 238 10.23 5.53 4.56
N SER A 239 11.40 5.05 4.14
CA SER A 239 12.49 5.85 3.60
C SER A 239 12.42 6.10 2.09
N ASP A 240 11.31 5.79 1.43
CA ASP A 240 11.19 5.82 -0.04
C ASP A 240 9.95 6.62 -0.50
N VAL A 241 9.64 7.72 0.21
CA VAL A 241 8.54 8.65 -0.14
C VAL A 241 9.10 10.02 -0.54
N ILE A 242 8.68 10.51 -1.70
CA ILE A 242 8.98 11.87 -2.18
C ILE A 242 7.69 12.68 -2.29
N PHE A 243 7.80 14.00 -2.12
CA PHE A 243 6.71 14.94 -2.18
C PHE A 243 6.91 15.90 -3.35
N VAL A 244 5.91 16.01 -4.22
CA VAL A 244 5.87 17.01 -5.30
C VAL A 244 4.89 18.09 -4.90
N THR A 245 5.39 19.31 -4.71
CA THR A 245 4.57 20.47 -4.30
C THR A 245 3.90 21.17 -5.49
N SER A 246 2.94 22.05 -5.23
CA SER A 246 2.35 22.94 -6.25
C SER A 246 3.40 23.78 -7.01
N ASP A 247 4.50 24.17 -6.36
CA ASP A 247 5.68 24.83 -6.96
C ASP A 247 6.51 23.94 -7.90
N LEU A 248 6.10 22.69 -8.15
CA LEU A 248 6.85 21.66 -8.91
C LEU A 248 8.23 21.32 -8.29
N LYS A 249 8.40 21.53 -6.99
CA LYS A 249 9.60 21.13 -6.25
C LYS A 249 9.43 19.70 -5.74
N ILE A 250 10.48 18.91 -5.87
CA ILE A 250 10.57 17.56 -5.30
C ILE A 250 11.26 17.67 -3.95
N LYS A 251 10.57 17.23 -2.90
CA LYS A 251 11.05 17.28 -1.51
C LYS A 251 11.06 15.89 -0.90
N THR A 252 12.03 15.63 -0.03
CA THR A 252 12.01 14.46 0.86
C THR A 252 11.08 14.74 2.07
N GLY A 253 10.82 13.73 2.90
CA GLY A 253 10.16 13.93 4.19
C GLY A 253 10.90 14.91 5.13
N ASP A 254 12.19 15.13 4.88
CA ASP A 254 13.07 16.04 5.62
C ASP A 254 13.01 17.48 5.07
N LEU A 255 12.17 17.71 4.05
CA LEU A 255 12.06 18.94 3.27
C LEU A 255 13.31 19.28 2.47
N GLU A 256 14.25 18.35 2.33
CA GLU A 256 15.39 18.52 1.43
C GLU A 256 14.88 18.55 0.00
N VAL A 257 15.27 19.58 -0.75
CA VAL A 257 14.87 19.73 -2.15
C VAL A 257 15.80 18.87 -3.00
N ILE A 258 15.21 17.94 -3.74
CA ILE A 258 15.93 17.16 -4.75
C ILE A 258 16.07 18.05 -5.99
N PRO A 259 17.30 18.41 -6.40
CA PRO A 259 17.50 19.33 -7.51
C PRO A 259 17.04 18.69 -8.82
N TYR A 260 16.15 19.38 -9.52
CA TYR A 260 15.66 19.01 -10.84
C TYR A 260 15.73 20.24 -11.76
N ASN A 261 16.37 20.10 -12.92
CA ASN A 261 16.59 21.21 -13.84
C ASN A 261 15.58 21.25 -15.00
N GLY A 262 14.61 20.32 -15.07
CA GLY A 262 13.57 20.33 -16.10
C GLY A 262 14.00 19.87 -17.50
N GLU A 263 15.31 19.64 -17.72
CA GLU A 263 15.84 19.39 -19.07
C GLU A 263 15.64 17.95 -19.54
N SER A 264 15.69 16.98 -18.63
CA SER A 264 15.38 15.59 -18.94
C SER A 264 14.86 14.83 -17.72
N ILE A 265 14.07 13.79 -17.95
CA ILE A 265 13.56 12.91 -16.88
C ILE A 265 14.71 12.24 -16.11
N ASP A 266 15.84 11.97 -16.76
CA ASP A 266 17.03 11.38 -16.15
C ASP A 266 17.64 12.32 -15.08
N THR A 267 17.40 13.65 -15.19
CA THR A 267 17.82 14.62 -14.17
C THR A 267 16.92 14.65 -12.93
N VAL A 268 15.73 14.07 -12.96
CA VAL A 268 14.91 13.78 -11.76
C VAL A 268 15.38 12.50 -11.10
N PHE A 269 15.57 11.44 -11.90
CA PHE A 269 15.72 10.10 -11.39
C PHE A 269 17.11 9.81 -10.84
N MET A 270 18.18 10.33 -11.44
CA MET A 270 19.53 10.08 -10.94
C MET A 270 19.76 10.65 -9.52
N PRO A 271 19.34 11.89 -9.21
CA PRO A 271 19.38 12.40 -7.83
C PRO A 271 18.58 11.57 -6.84
N ILE A 272 17.40 11.10 -7.25
CA ILE A 272 16.53 10.26 -6.45
C ILE A 272 17.17 8.89 -6.15
N ILE A 273 17.74 8.24 -7.16
CA ILE A 273 18.47 6.97 -7.04
C ILE A 273 19.67 7.14 -6.10
N ASN A 274 20.43 8.22 -6.28
CA ASN A 274 21.58 8.52 -5.43
C ASN A 274 21.15 8.76 -3.98
N TRP A 275 20.04 9.47 -3.76
CA TRP A 275 19.46 9.66 -2.44
C TRP A 275 19.08 8.33 -1.79
N GLN A 276 18.38 7.42 -2.50
CA GLN A 276 18.02 6.09 -2.00
C GLN A 276 19.26 5.25 -1.65
N ASN A 277 20.28 5.25 -2.52
CA ASN A 277 21.52 4.51 -2.28
C ASN A 277 22.29 5.04 -1.06
N ASN A 278 22.32 6.35 -0.85
CA ASN A 278 22.97 6.97 0.29
C ASN A 278 22.23 6.67 1.62
N HIS A 279 20.90 6.54 1.59
CA HIS A 279 20.08 6.24 2.77
C HIS A 279 19.97 4.74 3.09
N ARG A 280 20.30 3.85 2.15
CA ARG A 280 20.34 2.39 2.36
C ARG A 280 21.64 1.88 3.00
N SER A 281 22.64 2.74 3.22
CA SER A 281 23.87 2.40 3.95
C SER A 281 23.86 3.05 5.34
N PRO A 282 23.49 2.28 6.39
CA PRO A 282 24.51 1.61 7.17
C PRO A 282 24.04 0.26 7.75
N MET A 283 24.28 -0.85 7.07
CA MET A 283 24.22 -2.17 7.71
C MET A 283 25.05 -3.21 6.94
N GLN A 284 26.31 -2.91 6.61
CA GLN A 284 27.26 -3.92 6.12
C GLN A 284 28.73 -3.49 6.22
N SER A 285 29.15 -2.91 7.36
CA SER A 285 30.57 -2.63 7.59
C SER A 285 31.01 -2.83 9.04
N THR A 286 30.63 -3.96 9.64
CA THR A 286 31.35 -4.51 10.81
C THR A 286 31.24 -6.04 10.82
N MET A 287 31.85 -6.68 9.83
CA MET A 287 32.49 -7.98 10.02
C MET A 287 33.78 -7.98 9.20
N ASN A 288 34.87 -7.62 9.88
CA ASN A 288 36.21 -8.18 9.70
C ASN A 288 36.76 -8.39 11.10
#